data_AF-A0A357ZB20-F1
#
_entry.id   AF-A0A357ZB20-F1
#
_cell.length_a   1.000
_cell.length_b   1.000
_cell.length_c   1.000
_cell.angle_alpha   90.00
_cell.angle_beta   90.00
_cell.angle_gamma   90.00
#
_symmetry.space_group_name_H-M   'P 1'
#
loop_
_entity.id
_entity.type
_entity.pdbx_description
1 polymer ?
#
loop_
_entity_poly.entity_id
_entity_poly.type
_entity_poly.pdbx_seq_one_letter_code
_entity_poly.pdbx_strand_id
1 'polypeptide(L)' 'MATKKTLNIGLIGGGFMGRTHSNGYRRVPNFFPDLEYTPVLKAVCFRNETKAKAFAEQWGYESFETDWRKI' A
#
# COMPACT_ATOMS: atom_id res chain seq x y z
N MET A 1 24.99 -1.69 6.12
CA MET A 1 23.59 -1.45 6.51
C MET A 1 22.86 -2.77 6.44
N ALA A 2 22.12 -3.17 7.47
CA ALA A 2 21.34 -4.40 7.43
C ALA A 2 20.35 -4.35 6.25
N THR A 3 20.26 -5.44 5.49
CA THR A 3 19.28 -5.59 4.42
C THR A 3 17.88 -5.63 5.05
N LYS A 4 17.12 -4.53 4.89
CA LYS A 4 15.75 -4.44 5.42
C LYS A 4 14.85 -5.47 4.75
N LYS A 5 13.99 -6.12 5.52
CA LYS A 5 12.99 -7.08 5.06
C LYS A 5 11.81 -6.34 4.43
N THR A 6 11.28 -6.86 3.33
CA THR A 6 10.08 -6.30 2.70
C THR A 6 8.83 -6.68 3.49
N LEU A 7 7.97 -5.72 3.77
CA LEU A 7 6.61 -5.94 4.30
C LEU A 7 5.58 -5.54 3.24
N ASN A 8 4.94 -6.53 2.62
CA ASN A 8 3.93 -6.29 1.59
C ASN A 8 2.60 -5.86 2.22
N ILE A 9 2.12 -4.68 1.84
CA ILE A 9 0.89 -4.10 2.35
C ILE A 9 -0.25 -4.34 1.35
N GLY A 10 -1.29 -5.03 1.82
CA GLY A 10 -2.60 -5.09 1.20
C GLY A 10 -3.55 -4.06 1.83
N LEU A 11 -4.03 -3.10 1.05
CA LEU A 11 -4.99 -2.09 1.53
C LEU A 11 -6.39 -2.43 1.01
N ILE A 12 -7.34 -2.68 1.92
CA ILE A 12 -8.75 -2.89 1.56
C ILE A 12 -9.53 -1.60 1.83
N GLY A 13 -10.16 -1.07 0.78
CA GLY A 13 -10.85 0.20 0.84
C GLY A 13 -9.98 1.38 0.41
N GLY A 14 -10.60 2.55 0.33
CA GLY A 14 -9.99 3.70 -0.33
C GLY A 14 -10.54 5.04 0.13
N GLY A 15 -10.55 6.01 -0.79
CA GLY A 15 -10.99 7.37 -0.49
C GLY A 15 -10.00 8.08 0.43
N PHE A 16 -10.49 8.90 1.35
CA PHE A 16 -9.62 9.67 2.24
C PHE A 16 -8.71 8.78 3.09
N MET A 17 -9.26 7.76 3.76
CA MET A 17 -8.47 6.88 4.61
C MET A 17 -7.44 6.09 3.82
N GLY A 18 -7.79 5.60 2.62
CA GLY A 18 -6.82 4.93 1.76
C GLY A 18 -5.60 5.81 1.47
N ARG A 19 -5.81 7.08 1.11
CA ARG A 19 -4.71 8.04 0.88
C ARG A 19 -3.87 8.26 2.14
N THR A 20 -4.52 8.42 3.29
CA THR A 20 -3.84 8.61 4.58
C THR A 20 -2.95 7.41 4.92
N HIS A 21 -3.45 6.19 4.75
CA HIS A 21 -2.67 4.96 4.98
C HIS A 21 -1.51 4.82 3.99
N SER A 22 -1.76 4.99 2.69
CA SER A 22 -0.70 4.93 1.66
C SER A 22 0.42 5.94 1.90
N ASN A 23 0.07 7.18 2.28
CA ASN A 23 1.04 8.19 2.68
C ASN A 23 1.80 7.79 3.95
N GLY A 24 1.10 7.26 4.96
CA GLY A 24 1.69 6.76 6.19
C GLY A 24 2.78 5.73 5.91
N TYR A 25 2.45 4.65 5.19
CA TYR A 25 3.39 3.58 4.85
C TYR A 25 4.63 4.10 4.09
N ARG A 26 4.45 5.02 3.13
CA ARG A 26 5.57 5.62 2.39
C ARG A 26 6.47 6.50 3.24
N ARG A 27 5.95 7.09 4.32
CA ARG A 27 6.71 7.99 5.21
C ARG A 27 7.27 7.31 6.44
N VAL A 28 6.87 6.08 6.77
CA VAL A 28 7.43 5.32 7.91
C VAL A 28 8.97 5.39 7.96
N PRO A 29 9.72 5.20 6.86
CA PRO A 29 11.18 5.26 6.89
C PRO A 29 11.75 6.63 7.28
N ASN A 30 11.00 7.72 7.07
CA ASN A 30 11.44 9.08 7.42
C ASN A 30 11.43 9.30 8.93
N PHE A 31 10.53 8.60 9.65
CA PHE A 31 10.38 8.73 11.10
C PHE A 31 11.12 7.64 11.86
N PHE A 32 11.23 6.45 11.27
CA PHE A 32 11.82 5.27 11.91
C PHE A 32 12.86 4.62 10.97
N PRO A 33 14.03 5.24 10.81
CA PRO A 33 15.05 4.78 9.85
C PRO A 33 15.66 3.42 10.22
N ASP A 34 15.59 3.00 11.48
CA ASP A 34 16.21 1.76 11.97
C ASP A 34 15.27 0.55 11.98
N LEU A 35 14.04 0.67 11.46
CA LEU A 35 13.13 -0.47 11.36
C LEU A 35 13.73 -1.55 10.46
N GLU A 36 13.59 -2.80 10.92
CA GLU A 36 13.97 -3.99 10.17
C GLU A 36 13.15 -4.14 8.87
N TYR A 37 11.94 -3.58 8.83
CA TYR A 37 11.01 -3.72 7.72
C TYR A 37 10.84 -2.45 6.89
N THR A 38 10.75 -2.63 5.56
CA THR A 38 10.37 -1.60 4.60
C THR A 38 8.97 -1.92 4.05
N PRO A 39 7.95 -1.09 4.32
CA PRO A 39 6.62 -1.26 3.74
C PRO A 39 6.65 -1.09 2.22
N VAL A 40 6.00 -1.99 1.51
CA VAL A 40 5.76 -1.89 0.06
C VAL A 40 4.26 -1.90 -0.17
N LEU A 41 3.77 -0.95 -0.96
CA LEU A 41 2.37 -0.89 -1.37
C LEU A 41 2.12 -2.01 -2.39
N LYS A 42 1.78 -3.21 -1.90
CA LYS A 42 1.72 -4.40 -2.75
C LYS A 42 0.42 -4.47 -3.51
N ALA A 43 -0.70 -4.41 -2.81
CA ALA A 43 -2.02 -4.56 -3.42
C ALA A 43 -3.04 -3.59 -2.80
N VAL A 44 -3.99 -3.12 -3.61
CA VAL A 44 -5.12 -2.33 -3.13
C VAL A 44 -6.44 -2.89 -3.64
N CYS A 45 -7.45 -2.97 -2.78
CA CYS A 45 -8.75 -3.53 -3.10
C CYS A 45 -9.87 -2.50 -3.03
N PHE A 46 -10.62 -2.37 -4.13
CA PHE A 46 -11.86 -1.59 -4.22
C PHE A 46 -12.92 -2.41 -4.93
N ARG A 47 -14.21 -2.23 -4.59
CA ARG A 47 -15.31 -2.91 -5.30
C ARG A 47 -15.41 -2.55 -6.79
N ASN A 48 -14.94 -1.37 -7.20
CA ASN A 48 -14.98 -0.91 -8.58
C ASN A 48 -13.57 -0.96 -9.18
N GLU A 49 -13.42 -1.72 -10.26
CA GLU A 49 -12.14 -1.98 -10.91
C GLU A 49 -11.44 -0.72 -11.40
N THR A 50 -12.17 0.17 -12.08
CA THR A 50 -11.62 1.44 -12.59
C THR A 50 -11.06 2.30 -11.46
N LYS A 51 -11.76 2.37 -10.32
CA LYS A 51 -11.28 3.08 -9.13
C LYS A 51 -10.08 2.37 -8.48
N ALA A 52 -10.09 1.04 -8.43
CA ALA A 52 -8.97 0.26 -7.89
C ALA A 52 -7.69 0.53 -8.69
N LYS A 53 -7.79 0.42 -10.03
CA LYS A 53 -6.69 0.66 -10.95
C LYS A 53 -6.17 2.09 -10.88
N ALA A 54 -7.06 3.08 -10.96
CA ALA A 54 -6.66 4.49 -10.88
C ALA A 54 -5.98 4.83 -9.54
N PHE A 55 -6.47 4.27 -8.43
CA PHE A 55 -5.85 4.47 -7.12
C PHE A 55 -4.48 3.78 -7.04
N ALA A 56 -4.35 2.56 -7.57
CA ALA A 56 -3.09 1.84 -7.62
C ALA A 56 -2.03 2.61 -8.40
N GLU A 57 -2.38 3.08 -9.60
CA GLU A 57 -1.50 3.90 -10.45
C GLU A 57 -1.09 5.20 -9.77
N GLN A 58 -2.04 5.91 -9.14
CA GLN A 58 -1.75 7.19 -8.48
C GLN A 58 -0.77 7.03 -7.30
N TRP A 59 -0.93 5.97 -6.49
CA TRP A 59 -0.16 5.80 -5.25
C TRP A 59 1.07 4.90 -5.39
N GLY A 60 1.18 4.17 -6.51
CA GLY A 60 2.26 3.23 -6.80
C GLY A 60 2.06 1.86 -6.15
N TYR A 61 0.82 1.35 -6.14
CA TYR A 61 0.60 -0.06 -5.77
C TYR A 61 1.00 -0.98 -6.91
N GLU A 62 1.61 -2.13 -6.60
CA GLU A 62 2.04 -3.10 -7.62
C GLU A 62 0.87 -3.84 -8.27
N SER A 63 -0.22 -4.06 -7.54
CA SER A 63 -1.44 -4.68 -8.05
C SER A 63 -2.71 -4.06 -7.46
N PHE A 64 -3.85 -4.38 -8.07
CA PHE A 64 -5.17 -4.04 -7.56
C PHE A 64 -6.08 -5.26 -7.64
N GLU A 65 -7.06 -5.32 -6.74
CA GLU A 65 -8.09 -6.37 -6.71
C GLU A 65 -9.48 -5.78 -6.51
N THR A 66 -10.50 -6.56 -6.87
CA THR A 66 -11.90 -6.22 -6.63
C THR A 66 -12.59 -7.10 -5.59
N ASP A 67 -11.96 -8.22 -5.22
CA ASP A 67 -12.38 -9.09 -4.12
C ASP A 67 -11.32 -9.06 -3.02
N TRP A 68 -11.73 -8.61 -1.84
CA TRP A 68 -10.84 -8.47 -0.69
C TRP A 68 -10.29 -9.81 -0.19
N ARG A 69 -10.93 -10.93 -0.53
CA ARG A 69 -10.46 -12.28 -0.17
C ARG A 69 -9.21 -12.70 -0.93
N LYS A 70 -8.84 -11.97 -1.98
CA LYS A 70 -7.64 -12.22 -2.80
C LYS A 70 -6.42 -11.40 -2.37
N ILE A 71 -6.58 -10.53 -1.38
CA ILE A 71 -5.51 -9.73 -0.77
C ILE A 71 -4.85 -10.53 0.34
#